data_AF-A0A927JKE3-F1
#
_entry.id   AF-A0A927JKE3-F1
#
_cell.length_a   1.000
_cell.length_b   1.000
_cell.length_c   1.000
_cell.angle_alpha   90.00
_cell.angle_beta   90.00
_cell.angle_gamma   90.00
#
_symmetry.space_group_name_H-M   'P 1'
#
loop_
_entity.id
_entity.type
_entity.pdbx_description
1 polymer ?
#
loop_
_entity_poly.entity_id
_entity_poly.type
_entity_poly.pdbx_seq_one_letter_code
_entity_poly.pdbx_strand_id
1 'polypeptide(L)'
;MIPFASLAAIAVAAAAAAPLHLETRVLAEQPVATAGAVPALAPARRTLPGDPLVVELAYRNTGTAAITGLVLANPMPRGLAYRGAQPSSPAPELSVDGNRFGPLGTLTVALPGGGTRPATADDVTHVRWRLSAPLPAGGAGRLAFRAVVR
;
A
#
# COMPACT_ATOMS: atom_id res chain seq x y z
N MET A 1 11.45 34.67 -54.52
CA MET A 1 10.36 34.23 -53.63
C MET A 1 10.79 32.93 -52.97
N ILE A 2 11.19 32.96 -51.69
CA ILE A 2 11.57 31.77 -50.92
C ILE A 2 10.44 31.56 -49.89
N PRO A 3 9.75 30.41 -49.83
CA PRO A 3 8.71 30.20 -48.83
C PRO A 3 9.35 29.81 -47.49
N PHE A 4 8.84 30.45 -46.43
CA PHE A 4 9.18 30.18 -45.03
C PHE A 4 8.75 28.76 -44.63
N ALA A 5 9.66 27.98 -44.04
CA ALA A 5 9.36 26.70 -43.43
C ALA A 5 8.92 26.91 -41.97
N SER A 6 7.67 26.56 -41.65
CA SER A 6 7.12 26.62 -40.30
C SER A 6 7.57 25.40 -39.48
N LEU A 7 8.23 25.65 -38.35
CA LEU A 7 8.64 24.63 -37.38
C LEU A 7 7.50 24.40 -36.37
N ALA A 8 6.90 23.21 -36.35
CA ALA A 8 5.91 22.82 -35.36
C ALA A 8 6.61 22.41 -34.05
N ALA A 9 6.31 23.09 -32.95
CA ALA A 9 6.80 22.73 -31.62
C ALA A 9 6.00 21.55 -31.06
N ILE A 10 6.66 20.43 -30.76
CA ILE A 10 6.09 19.30 -30.05
C ILE A 10 6.09 19.65 -28.56
N ALA A 11 4.90 19.82 -27.96
CA ALA A 11 4.77 19.96 -26.52
C ALA A 11 5.01 18.59 -25.86
N VAL A 12 6.13 18.46 -25.15
CA VAL A 12 6.37 17.32 -24.27
C VAL A 12 5.52 17.53 -23.02
N ALA A 13 4.44 16.77 -22.87
CA ALA A 13 3.66 16.77 -21.64
C ALA A 13 4.53 16.25 -20.49
N ALA A 14 4.98 17.16 -19.62
CA ALA A 14 5.61 16.79 -18.37
C ALA A 14 4.55 16.05 -17.53
N ALA A 15 4.78 14.77 -17.22
CA ALA A 15 4.00 14.04 -16.26
C ALA A 15 4.17 14.74 -14.90
N ALA A 16 3.21 15.57 -14.50
CA ALA A 16 3.20 16.20 -13.21
C ALA A 16 3.25 15.10 -12.15
N ALA A 17 4.24 15.16 -11.25
CA ALA A 17 4.24 14.36 -10.04
C ALA A 17 2.87 14.58 -9.36
N ALA A 18 2.08 13.51 -9.23
CA ALA A 18 0.74 13.61 -8.67
C ALA A 18 0.84 14.32 -7.31
N PRO A 19 -0.01 15.32 -7.02
CA PRO A 19 0.09 16.12 -5.80
C PRO A 19 -0.50 15.35 -4.60
N LEU A 20 0.05 14.17 -4.36
CA LEU A 20 -0.36 13.22 -3.35
C LEU A 20 0.80 13.01 -2.39
N HIS A 21 0.60 13.40 -1.15
CA HIS A 21 1.49 13.05 -0.06
C HIS A 21 1.06 11.70 0.51
N LEU A 22 1.96 10.72 0.50
CA LEU A 22 1.76 9.39 1.09
C LEU A 22 2.81 9.18 2.17
N GLU A 23 2.34 8.86 3.37
CA GLU A 23 3.18 8.53 4.51
C GLU A 23 2.83 7.12 4.98
N THR A 24 3.81 6.22 5.01
CA THR A 24 3.64 4.86 5.55
C THR A 24 4.30 4.80 6.92
N ARG A 25 3.54 4.37 7.92
CA ARG A 25 4.01 4.15 9.30
C ARG A 25 3.82 2.69 9.66
N VAL A 26 4.90 2.04 10.09
CA VAL A 26 4.84 0.71 10.68
C VAL A 26 4.76 0.88 12.19
N LEU A 27 3.64 0.45 12.77
CA LEU A 27 3.35 0.59 14.20
C LEU A 27 3.37 -0.80 14.82
N ALA A 28 4.16 -1.01 15.87
CA ALA A 28 4.16 -2.28 16.59
C ALA A 28 3.00 -2.33 17.60
N GLU A 29 2.23 -3.42 17.60
CA GLU A 29 1.30 -3.69 18.70
C GLU A 29 2.13 -4.24 19.86
N GLN A 30 2.62 -3.36 20.76
CA GLN A 30 3.24 -3.85 21.98
C GLN A 30 2.15 -4.43 22.90
N PRO A 31 2.31 -5.67 23.40
CA PRO A 31 1.44 -6.17 24.45
C PRO A 31 1.61 -5.29 25.67
N VAL A 32 0.57 -4.52 26.02
CA VAL A 32 0.50 -3.87 27.32
C VAL A 32 0.33 -4.99 28.34
N ALA A 33 1.36 -5.20 29.16
CA ALA A 33 1.35 -6.16 30.27
C ALA A 33 0.43 -5.66 31.41
N THR A 34 -0.85 -5.47 31.14
CA THR A 34 -1.89 -5.21 32.14
C THR A 34 -3.21 -5.73 31.60
N ALA A 35 -3.76 -6.74 32.29
CA ALA A 35 -5.07 -7.28 32.00
C ALA A 35 -6.13 -6.16 32.02
N GLY A 36 -6.68 -5.83 30.84
CA GLY A 36 -7.79 -4.87 30.69
C GLY A 36 -7.45 -3.50 30.09
N ALA A 37 -6.21 -3.23 29.66
CA ALA A 37 -5.84 -1.95 29.06
C ALA A 37 -5.88 -1.98 27.51
N VAL A 38 -6.44 -0.93 26.91
CA VAL A 38 -6.43 -0.69 25.45
C VAL A 38 -4.97 -0.60 24.98
N PRO A 39 -4.53 -1.39 23.97
CA PRO A 39 -3.13 -1.40 23.56
C PRO A 39 -2.70 -0.02 23.04
N ALA A 40 -1.66 0.54 23.64
CA ALA A 40 -1.07 1.82 23.26
C ALA A 40 -0.01 1.61 22.16
N LEU A 41 -0.02 2.46 21.12
CA LEU A 41 0.97 2.43 20.05
C LEU A 41 2.26 3.12 20.53
N ALA A 42 3.39 2.41 20.56
CA ALA A 42 4.69 2.93 20.97
C ALA A 42 5.81 2.52 19.98
N PRO A 43 6.89 3.31 19.84
CA PRO A 43 8.01 2.97 18.96
C PRO A 43 8.75 1.73 19.46
N ALA A 44 8.93 0.76 18.57
CA ALA A 44 9.33 -0.60 18.89
C ALA A 44 10.73 -0.70 19.53
N ARG A 45 10.80 -0.95 20.84
CA ARG A 45 12.00 -1.51 21.47
C ARG A 45 11.93 -3.04 21.35
N ARG A 46 12.73 -3.60 20.43
CA ARG A 46 12.88 -5.04 20.14
C ARG A 46 11.58 -5.73 19.72
N THR A 47 11.34 -5.81 18.42
CA THR A 47 10.35 -6.74 17.87
C THR A 47 10.93 -8.15 17.80
N LEU A 48 10.19 -9.14 18.29
CA LEU A 48 10.46 -10.57 18.11
C LEU A 48 9.78 -11.08 16.83
N PRO A 49 10.32 -12.10 16.15
CA PRO A 49 9.60 -12.84 15.13
C PRO A 49 8.23 -13.29 15.64
N GLY A 50 7.17 -13.00 14.88
CA GLY A 50 5.79 -13.26 15.24
C GLY A 50 5.07 -12.10 15.93
N ASP A 51 5.76 -11.02 16.30
CA ASP A 51 5.11 -9.86 16.93
C ASP A 51 4.07 -9.24 15.98
N PRO A 52 2.83 -9.00 16.44
CA PRO A 52 1.82 -8.36 15.64
C PRO A 52 2.14 -6.88 15.44
N LEU A 53 2.00 -6.44 14.19
CA LEU A 53 2.22 -5.08 13.76
C LEU A 53 1.00 -4.60 12.98
N VAL A 54 0.75 -3.30 13.04
CA VAL A 54 -0.20 -2.61 12.17
C VAL A 54 0.58 -1.65 11.29
N VAL A 55 0.47 -1.84 9.99
CA VAL A 55 1.02 -0.89 9.01
C VAL A 55 -0.08 0.07 8.62
N GLU A 56 0.09 1.34 8.98
CA GLU A 56 -0.82 2.44 8.64
C GLU A 56 -0.26 3.24 7.46
N LEU A 57 -1.11 3.56 6.50
CA LEU A 57 -0.81 4.42 5.37
C LEU A 57 -1.72 5.65 5.47
N ALA A 58 -1.12 6.81 5.68
CA ALA A 58 -1.81 8.09 5.63
C ALA A 58 -1.58 8.73 4.27
N TYR A 59 -2.66 9.11 3.59
CA TYR A 59 -2.57 9.77 2.29
C TYR A 59 -3.33 11.10 2.33
N ARG A 60 -2.80 12.10 1.62
CA ARG A 60 -3.40 13.43 1.50
C ARG A 60 -3.17 14.00 0.11
N ASN A 61 -4.23 14.52 -0.50
CA ASN A 61 -4.13 15.34 -1.70
C ASN A 61 -3.65 16.74 -1.29
N THR A 62 -2.42 17.08 -1.64
CA THR A 62 -1.83 18.40 -1.42
C THR A 62 -2.03 19.33 -2.62
N GLY A 63 -2.71 18.85 -3.66
CA GLY A 63 -3.02 19.62 -4.86
C GLY A 63 -4.30 20.43 -4.73
N THR A 64 -4.56 21.20 -5.78
CA THR A 64 -5.74 22.07 -5.93
C THR A 64 -6.87 21.42 -6.72
N ALA A 65 -6.65 20.24 -7.31
CA ALA A 65 -7.64 19.48 -8.07
C ALA A 65 -7.95 18.15 -7.38
N ALA A 66 -9.14 17.59 -7.62
CA ALA A 66 -9.51 16.27 -7.11
C ALA A 66 -8.73 15.16 -7.84
N ILE A 67 -8.27 14.16 -7.09
CA ILE A 67 -7.60 12.97 -7.63
C ILE A 67 -8.64 11.86 -7.79
N THR A 68 -8.87 11.40 -9.02
CA THR A 68 -9.76 10.28 -9.33
C THR A 68 -8.95 9.02 -9.62
N GLY A 69 -9.53 7.84 -9.36
CA GLY A 69 -8.88 6.56 -9.66
C GLY A 69 -7.59 6.32 -8.88
N LEU A 70 -7.52 6.79 -7.63
CA LEU A 70 -6.31 6.67 -6.83
C LEU A 70 -6.04 5.20 -6.51
N VAL A 71 -4.84 4.75 -6.86
CA VAL A 71 -4.33 3.41 -6.56
C VAL A 71 -3.12 3.55 -5.66
N LEU A 72 -3.23 3.05 -4.43
CA LEU A 72 -2.15 3.02 -3.46
C LEU A 72 -1.59 1.61 -3.40
N ALA A 73 -0.49 1.36 -4.13
CA ALA A 73 0.23 0.10 -4.08
C ALA A 73 1.49 0.26 -3.21
N ASN A 74 1.58 -0.51 -2.13
CA ASN A 74 2.69 -0.48 -1.20
C ASN A 74 3.37 -1.85 -1.16
N PRO A 75 4.68 -1.95 -1.45
CA PRO A 75 5.43 -3.18 -1.22
C PRO A 75 5.45 -3.52 0.27
N MET A 76 5.39 -4.81 0.59
CA MET A 76 5.57 -5.29 1.95
C MET A 76 6.99 -4.96 2.42
N PRO A 77 7.16 -4.31 3.59
CA PRO A 77 8.48 -4.09 4.15
C PRO A 77 9.24 -5.39 4.36
N ARG A 78 10.55 -5.37 4.13
CA ARG A 78 11.41 -6.54 4.35
C ARG A 78 11.32 -6.99 5.80
N GLY A 79 11.18 -8.29 6.01
CA GLY A 79 11.05 -8.88 7.34
C GLY A 79 9.63 -8.85 7.91
N LEU A 80 8.63 -8.38 7.16
CA LEU A 80 7.22 -8.48 7.56
C LEU A 80 6.47 -9.52 6.72
N ALA A 81 5.46 -10.13 7.33
CA ALA A 81 4.50 -11.01 6.66
C ALA A 81 3.09 -10.47 6.87
N TYR A 82 2.26 -10.49 5.81
CA TYR A 82 0.88 -10.05 5.90
C TYR A 82 0.08 -11.03 6.80
N ARG A 83 -0.87 -10.49 7.58
CA ARG A 83 -1.75 -11.30 8.44
C ARG A 83 -3.23 -10.98 8.28
N GLY A 84 -3.59 -9.85 7.68
CA GLY A 84 -4.98 -9.56 7.37
C GLY A 84 -5.27 -8.08 7.18
N ALA A 85 -6.50 -7.79 6.75
CA ALA A 85 -7.02 -6.43 6.74
C ALA A 85 -7.23 -5.97 8.20
N GLN A 86 -7.00 -4.69 8.48
CA GLN A 86 -7.40 -4.12 9.75
C GLN A 86 -8.93 -3.91 9.74
N PRO A 87 -9.69 -4.28 10.78
CA PRO A 87 -11.15 -4.15 10.78
C PRO A 87 -11.67 -2.72 10.56
N SER A 88 -10.87 -1.71 10.93
CA SER A 88 -11.18 -0.29 10.73
C SER A 88 -10.80 0.25 9.34
N SER A 89 -10.32 -0.61 8.43
CA SER A 89 -9.84 -0.23 7.10
C SER A 89 -10.49 -1.12 6.02
N PRO A 90 -10.75 -0.58 4.81
CA PRO A 90 -11.17 -1.41 3.69
C PRO A 90 -10.14 -2.50 3.39
N ALA A 91 -10.63 -3.66 2.96
CA ALA A 91 -9.78 -4.80 2.61
C ALA A 91 -8.88 -4.47 1.41
N PRO A 92 -7.56 -4.69 1.52
CA PRO A 92 -6.67 -4.52 0.38
C PRO A 92 -6.78 -5.65 -0.63
N GLU A 93 -6.42 -5.33 -1.87
CA GLU A 93 -6.01 -6.31 -2.85
C GLU A 93 -4.54 -6.68 -2.58
N LEU A 94 -4.22 -7.97 -2.64
CA LEU A 94 -2.90 -8.49 -2.35
C LEU A 94 -2.25 -8.97 -3.64
N SER A 95 -0.93 -9.03 -3.64
CA SER A 95 -0.15 -9.60 -4.73
C SER A 95 1.06 -10.34 -4.20
N VAL A 96 1.44 -11.42 -4.88
CA VAL A 96 2.64 -12.22 -4.59
C VAL A 96 3.79 -11.88 -5.53
N ASP A 97 3.51 -11.27 -6.68
CA ASP A 97 4.46 -10.98 -7.76
C ASP A 97 4.60 -9.47 -8.07
N GLY A 98 3.75 -8.63 -7.49
CA GLY A 98 3.68 -7.19 -7.78
C GLY A 98 2.91 -6.84 -9.06
N ASN A 99 2.42 -7.83 -9.79
CA ASN A 99 1.77 -7.65 -11.10
C ASN A 99 0.29 -8.01 -11.04
N ARG A 100 -0.04 -9.16 -10.45
CA ARG A 100 -1.40 -9.63 -10.27
C ARG A 100 -1.86 -9.31 -8.87
N PHE A 101 -2.99 -8.60 -8.78
CA PHE A 101 -3.56 -8.18 -7.52
C PHE A 101 -4.99 -8.69 -7.39
N GLY A 102 -5.36 -9.13 -6.20
CA GLY A 102 -6.71 -9.62 -5.91
C GLY A 102 -6.83 -10.13 -4.48
N PRO A 103 -7.97 -10.72 -4.12
CA PRO A 103 -8.13 -11.36 -2.81
C PRO A 103 -7.16 -12.55 -2.68
N LEU A 104 -6.63 -12.77 -1.47
CA LEU A 104 -5.60 -13.79 -1.20
C LEU A 104 -5.95 -15.17 -1.77
N GLY A 105 -7.20 -15.60 -1.59
CA GLY A 105 -7.68 -16.91 -2.04
C GLY A 105 -7.72 -17.11 -3.56
N THR A 106 -7.49 -16.06 -4.35
CA THR A 106 -7.41 -16.14 -5.82
C THR A 106 -5.97 -16.11 -6.34
N LEU A 107 -4.99 -15.90 -5.45
CA LEU A 107 -3.59 -15.80 -5.80
C LEU A 107 -2.93 -17.19 -5.73
N THR A 108 -1.99 -17.40 -6.63
CA THR A 108 -1.18 -18.62 -6.68
C THR A 108 0.28 -18.26 -6.83
N VAL A 109 1.15 -19.13 -6.31
CA VAL A 109 2.61 -18.98 -6.35
C VAL A 109 3.17 -20.08 -7.24
N ALA A 110 4.04 -19.70 -8.17
CA ALA A 110 4.75 -20.64 -9.03
C ALA A 110 5.79 -21.42 -8.22
N LEU A 111 5.88 -22.73 -8.44
CA LEU A 111 6.86 -23.58 -7.77
C LEU A 111 8.12 -23.76 -8.64
N PRO A 112 9.32 -23.92 -8.03
CA PRO A 112 10.58 -24.07 -8.76
C PRO A 112 10.64 -25.29 -9.71
N GLY A 113 9.80 -26.31 -9.48
CA GLY A 113 9.71 -27.51 -10.31
C GLY A 113 8.58 -27.49 -11.36
N GLY A 114 7.95 -26.34 -11.58
CA GLY A 114 6.74 -26.23 -12.38
C GLY A 114 5.45 -26.45 -11.56
N GLY A 115 4.33 -25.97 -12.10
CA GLY A 115 3.04 -25.95 -11.40
C GLY A 115 2.88 -24.76 -10.45
N THR A 116 1.73 -24.71 -9.78
CA THR A 116 1.35 -23.61 -8.89
C THR A 116 0.71 -24.14 -7.61
N ARG A 117 0.95 -23.45 -6.49
CA ARG A 117 0.22 -23.68 -5.24
C ARG A 117 -0.64 -22.47 -4.86
N PRO A 118 -1.70 -22.62 -4.05
CA PRO A 118 -2.41 -21.48 -3.46
C PRO A 118 -1.44 -20.58 -2.68
N ALA A 119 -1.60 -19.27 -2.83
CA ALA A 119 -0.82 -18.30 -2.07
C ALA A 119 -1.23 -18.31 -0.59
N THR A 120 -0.24 -18.18 0.27
CA THR A 120 -0.42 -17.97 1.71
C THR A 120 -0.14 -16.51 2.06
N ALA A 121 -0.51 -16.09 3.26
CA ALA A 121 -0.29 -14.73 3.72
C ALA A 121 1.22 -14.35 3.79
N ASP A 122 2.10 -15.35 3.93
CA ASP A 122 3.56 -15.19 3.89
C ASP A 122 4.12 -14.98 2.47
N ASP A 123 3.37 -15.35 1.43
CA ASP A 123 3.76 -15.15 0.03
C ASP A 123 3.42 -13.73 -0.46
N VAL A 124 2.65 -12.95 0.31
CA VAL A 124 2.25 -11.60 -0.07
C VAL A 124 3.48 -10.68 -0.10
N THR A 125 3.71 -10.07 -1.27
CA THR A 125 4.81 -9.13 -1.50
C THR A 125 4.31 -7.70 -1.66
N HIS A 126 3.07 -7.49 -2.11
CA HIS A 126 2.49 -6.16 -2.25
C HIS A 126 1.06 -6.11 -1.75
N VAL A 127 0.69 -4.96 -1.19
CA VAL A 127 -0.64 -4.65 -0.70
C VAL A 127 -1.12 -3.41 -1.44
N ARG A 128 -2.36 -3.44 -1.95
CA ARG A 128 -2.90 -2.37 -2.78
C ARG A 128 -4.32 -2.01 -2.38
N TRP A 129 -4.61 -0.71 -2.36
CA TRP A 129 -5.97 -0.20 -2.29
C TRP A 129 -6.30 0.59 -3.54
N ARG A 130 -7.56 0.45 -3.98
CA ARG A 130 -8.14 1.23 -5.04
C ARG A 130 -9.27 2.05 -4.45
N LEU A 131 -9.14 3.37 -4.54
CA LEU A 131 -10.18 4.28 -4.08
C LEU A 131 -11.07 4.61 -5.28
N SER A 132 -12.30 4.09 -5.23
CA SER A 132 -13.33 4.41 -6.23
C SER A 132 -13.85 5.84 -6.07
N ALA A 133 -13.85 6.37 -4.85
CA ALA A 133 -14.25 7.74 -4.57
C ALA A 133 -13.12 8.72 -4.95
N PRO A 134 -13.44 9.84 -5.63
CA PRO A 134 -12.49 10.93 -5.84
C PRO A 134 -11.97 11.48 -4.50
N LEU A 135 -10.68 11.72 -4.41
CA LEU A 135 -10.05 12.41 -3.28
C LEU A 135 -10.03 13.92 -3.58
N PRO A 136 -10.88 14.75 -2.96
CA PRO A 136 -10.93 16.19 -3.23
C PRO A 136 -9.60 16.88 -2.89
N ALA A 137 -9.41 18.11 -3.37
CA ALA A 137 -8.29 18.96 -3.00
C ALA A 137 -8.22 19.13 -1.46
N GLY A 138 -7.04 18.93 -0.88
CA GLY A 138 -6.86 18.92 0.57
C GLY A 138 -7.40 17.67 1.30
N GLY A 139 -8.12 16.79 0.60
CA GLY A 139 -8.70 15.57 1.15
C GLY A 139 -7.64 14.60 1.64
N ALA A 140 -7.94 13.88 2.72
CA ALA A 140 -7.03 12.93 3.34
C ALA A 140 -7.77 11.69 3.84
N GLY A 141 -7.01 10.61 4.05
CA GLY A 141 -7.53 9.40 4.66
C GLY A 141 -6.41 8.51 5.19
N ARG A 142 -6.81 7.41 5.82
CA ARG A 142 -5.91 6.40 6.36
C ARG A 142 -6.37 5.00 5.96
N LEU A 143 -5.40 4.14 5.70
CA LEU A 143 -5.58 2.73 5.41
C LEU A 143 -4.66 1.96 6.33
N ALA A 144 -5.08 0.77 6.76
CA ALA A 144 -4.25 -0.05 7.60
C ALA A 144 -4.41 -1.54 7.31
N PHE A 145 -3.34 -2.28 7.56
CA PHE A 145 -3.35 -3.73 7.52
C PHE A 145 -2.50 -4.31 8.64
N ARG A 146 -2.79 -5.56 8.99
CA ARG A 146 -2.05 -6.32 9.98
C ARG A 146 -0.91 -7.07 9.32
N ALA A 147 0.24 -7.00 9.94
CA ALA A 147 1.42 -7.76 9.58
C ALA A 147 2.02 -8.39 10.84
N VAL A 148 2.96 -9.31 10.68
CA VAL A 148 3.83 -9.77 11.76
C VAL A 148 5.28 -9.68 11.31
N VAL A 149 6.20 -9.63 12.26
CA VAL A 149 7.63 -9.81 11.99
C VAL A 149 7.90 -11.26 11.63
N ARG A 150 8.73 -11.48 10.60
CA ARG A 150 9.19 -12.81 10.17
C ARG A 150 10.28 -13.35 11.09
#